data_AF-A0A7C5I924-F1
#
_entry.id   AF-A0A7C5I924-F1
#
_cell.length_a   1.000
_cell.length_b   1.000
_cell.length_c   1.000
_cell.angle_alpha   90.00
_cell.angle_beta   90.00
_cell.angle_gamma   90.00
#
_symmetry.space_group_name_H-M   'P 1'
#
loop_
_entity.id
_entity.type
_entity.pdbx_description
1 polymer ?
#
loop_
_entity_poly.entity_id
_entity_poly.type
_entity_poly.pdbx_seq_one_letter_code
_entity_poly.pdbx_strand_id
1 'polypeptide(L)' 'MAEPLIEAVPNFSEGTDLAAIERIRSAMAAVGGALLLDLHSDRDHNRSVITLAGPPHAVLESLLRGAEQAVALIDLNR' A
#
# COMPACT_ATOMS: atom_id res chain seq x y z
N MET A 1 26.41 0.95 12.00
CA MET A 1 25.11 0.78 12.68
C MET A 1 24.18 0.11 11.69
N ALA A 2 23.32 -0.81 12.12
CA ALA A 2 22.30 -1.36 11.22
C ALA A 2 21.36 -0.22 10.78
N GLU A 3 20.93 -0.24 9.52
CA GLU A 3 19.95 0.73 9.02
C GLU A 3 18.62 0.51 9.77
N PRO A 4 17.92 1.57 10.23
CA PRO A 4 16.67 1.41 10.95
C PRO A 4 15.60 0.74 10.07
N LEU A 5 14.80 -0.12 10.67
CA LEU A 5 13.65 -0.75 10.01
C LEU A 5 12.38 0.01 10.40
N ILE A 6 11.58 0.40 9.40
CA ILE A 6 10.28 1.05 9.60
C ILE A 6 9.19 0.10 9.10
N GLU A 7 8.12 -0.02 9.86
CA GLU A 7 6.85 -0.57 9.40
C GLU A 7 5.90 0.58 9.04
N ALA A 8 5.17 0.41 7.94
CA ALA A 8 4.06 1.29 7.56
C ALA A 8 2.81 0.45 7.28
N VAL A 9 1.65 1.01 7.63
CA VAL A 9 0.35 0.34 7.51
C VAL A 9 -0.66 1.27 6.80
N PRO A 10 -0.43 1.63 5.52
CA PRO A 10 -1.35 2.46 4.75
C PRO A 10 -2.73 1.79 4.64
N ASN A 11 -3.75 2.63 4.82
CA ASN A 11 -5.15 2.27 4.71
C ASN A 11 -5.74 2.94 3.45
N PHE A 12 -6.38 2.16 2.60
CA PHE A 12 -7.03 2.60 1.37
C PHE A 12 -8.55 2.43 1.50
N SER A 13 -9.32 3.46 1.16
CA SER A 13 -10.79 3.45 1.17
C SER A 13 -11.37 2.73 -0.06
N GLU A 14 -10.91 1.51 -0.29
CA GLU A 14 -11.38 0.60 -1.32
C GLU A 14 -11.21 -0.84 -0.80
N GLY A 15 -12.30 -1.62 -0.78
CA GLY A 15 -12.33 -3.02 -0.33
C GLY A 15 -13.11 -3.95 -1.25
N THR A 16 -13.60 -3.44 -2.38
CA THR A 16 -14.49 -4.15 -3.32
C THR A 16 -13.86 -4.35 -4.69
N ASP A 17 -13.16 -3.35 -5.23
CA ASP A 17 -12.41 -3.45 -6.48
C ASP A 17 -11.03 -4.07 -6.24
N LEU A 18 -11.00 -5.40 -6.28
CA LEU A 18 -9.77 -6.19 -6.11
C LEU A 18 -8.73 -5.88 -7.19
N ALA A 19 -9.12 -5.44 -8.39
CA ALA A 19 -8.18 -5.09 -9.44
C ALA A 19 -7.48 -3.76 -9.14
N ALA A 20 -8.21 -2.78 -8.60
CA ALA A 20 -7.61 -1.54 -8.12
C ALA A 20 -6.62 -1.79 -6.98
N ILE A 21 -7.03 -2.60 -5.99
CA ILE A 21 -6.19 -2.97 -4.83
C ILE A 21 -4.92 -3.69 -5.29
N GLU A 22 -5.02 -4.64 -6.22
CA GLU A 22 -3.85 -5.37 -6.73
C GLU A 22 -2.87 -4.47 -7.50
N ARG A 23 -3.36 -3.45 -8.21
CA ARG A 23 -2.52 -2.46 -8.89
C ARG A 23 -1.76 -1.58 -7.88
N ILE A 24 -2.43 -1.16 -6.81
CA ILE A 24 -1.79 -0.43 -5.70
C ILE A 24 -0.71 -1.31 -5.05
N ARG A 25 -1.07 -2.55 -4.68
CA ARG A 25 -0.14 -3.54 -4.09
C ARG A 25 1.08 -3.76 -4.99
N SER A 26 0.87 -3.95 -6.29
CA SER A 26 1.93 -4.19 -7.27
C SER A 26 2.88 -3.00 -7.41
N ALA A 27 2.35 -1.76 -7.41
CA ALA A 27 3.18 -0.56 -7.49
C ALA A 27 4.05 -0.38 -6.24
N MET A 28 3.51 -0.72 -5.06
CA MET A 28 4.26 -0.72 -3.80
C MET A 28 5.35 -1.81 -3.79
N ALA A 29 5.00 -3.03 -4.20
CA ALA A 29 5.93 -4.17 -4.24
C ALA A 29 7.09 -4.01 -5.23
N ALA A 30 6.96 -3.12 -6.22
CA ALA A 30 8.01 -2.85 -7.20
C ALA A 30 9.21 -2.07 -6.60
N VAL A 31 9.08 -1.55 -5.38
CA VAL A 31 10.16 -0.81 -4.71
C VAL A 31 11.09 -1.76 -3.99
N GLY A 32 12.30 -1.92 -4.51
CA GLY A 32 13.34 -2.72 -3.87
C GLY A 32 13.63 -2.25 -2.44
N GLY A 33 13.70 -3.19 -1.50
CA GLY A 33 13.96 -2.91 -0.08
C GLY A 33 12.71 -2.66 0.77
N ALA A 34 11.55 -2.40 0.16
CA ALA A 34 10.25 -2.39 0.85
C ALA A 34 9.59 -3.77 0.71
N LEU A 35 9.46 -4.50 1.81
CA LEU A 35 8.84 -5.82 1.83
C LEU A 35 7.35 -5.68 2.19
N LEU A 36 6.47 -6.12 1.29
CA LEU A 36 5.07 -6.30 1.64
C LEU A 36 4.93 -7.51 2.58
N LEU A 37 4.34 -7.27 3.74
CA LEU A 37 4.13 -8.26 4.79
C LEU A 37 2.71 -8.82 4.77
N ASP A 38 1.72 -7.96 4.48
CA ASP A 38 0.32 -8.36 4.45
C ASP A 38 -0.51 -7.46 3.52
N LEU A 39 -1.62 -8.02 3.01
CA LEU A 39 -2.72 -7.29 2.41
C LEU A 39 -4.02 -7.86 2.98
N HIS A 40 -4.73 -7.02 3.72
CA HIS A 40 -6.03 -7.36 4.27
C HIS A 40 -7.11 -6.47 3.66
N SER A 41 -8.05 -7.07 2.93
CA SER A 41 -9.21 -6.38 2.37
C SER A 41 -10.49 -6.79 3.08
N ASP A 42 -11.24 -5.79 3.52
CA ASP A 42 -12.54 -5.93 4.19
C ASP A 42 -13.61 -5.31 3.31
N ARG A 43 -14.46 -6.17 2.74
CA ARG A 43 -15.54 -5.77 1.83
C ARG A 43 -16.66 -5.03 2.57
N ASP A 44 -16.97 -5.45 3.79
CA ASP A 44 -18.10 -4.90 4.56
C ASP A 44 -17.78 -3.47 5.02
N HIS A 45 -16.50 -3.17 5.26
CA HIS A 45 -16.02 -1.84 5.61
C HIS A 45 -15.45 -1.04 4.42
N ASN A 46 -15.52 -1.58 3.19
CA ASN A 46 -14.95 -1.03 1.97
C ASN A 46 -13.52 -0.46 2.15
N ARG A 47 -12.63 -1.26 2.73
CA ARG A 47 -11.27 -0.84 3.06
C ARG A 47 -10.25 -1.93 2.80
N SER A 48 -9.06 -1.53 2.37
CA SER A 48 -7.88 -2.40 2.31
C SER A 48 -6.74 -1.81 3.11
N VAL A 49 -6.01 -2.70 3.79
CA VAL A 49 -4.83 -2.37 4.59
C VAL A 49 -3.65 -3.14 4.01
N ILE A 50 -2.59 -2.43 3.64
CA ILE A 50 -1.34 -3.03 3.22
C ILE A 50 -0.32 -2.81 4.32
N THR A 51 0.33 -3.87 4.78
CA THR A 51 1.43 -3.79 5.75
C THR A 51 2.75 -3.99 5.02
N LEU A 52 3.72 -3.11 5.25
CA LEU A 52 5.05 -3.22 4.67
C LEU A 52 6.12 -2.80 5.67
N ALA A 53 7.32 -3.34 5.51
CA ALA A 53 8.48 -2.92 6.28
C ALA A 53 9.74 -2.85 5.44
N GLY A 54 10.67 -1.97 5.83
CA GLY A 54 11.94 -1.80 5.14
C GLY A 54 12.73 -0.59 5.64
N PRO A 55 13.86 -0.27 5.00
CA PRO A 55 14.58 0.97 5.23
C PRO A 55 13.70 2.20 5.00
N PRO A 56 13.91 3.33 5.72
CA PRO A 56 13.04 4.50 5.65
C PRO A 56 12.81 5.02 4.24
N HIS A 57 13.86 5.05 3.42
CA HIS A 57 13.81 5.55 2.04
C HIS A 57 12.95 4.65 1.14
N ALA A 58 13.09 3.32 1.28
CA ALA A 58 12.35 2.35 0.50
C ALA A 58 10.86 2.33 0.89
N VAL A 59 10.57 2.42 2.19
CA VAL A 59 9.19 2.52 2.69
C VAL A 59 8.53 3.80 2.18
N LEU A 60 9.22 4.95 2.24
CA LEU A 60 8.67 6.21 1.72
C LEU A 60 8.35 6.13 0.22
N GLU A 61 9.28 5.65 -0.60
CA GLU A 61 9.07 5.49 -2.05
C GLU A 61 7.90 4.53 -2.34
N SER A 62 7.81 3.41 -1.60
CA SER A 62 6.70 2.47 -1.72
C SER A 62 5.37 3.13 -1.38
N LEU A 63 5.29 3.92 -0.31
CA LEU A 63 4.07 4.63 0.08
C LEU A 63 3.64 5.65 -0.98
N LEU A 64 4.60 6.39 -1.56
CA LEU A 64 4.31 7.37 -2.62
C LEU A 64 3.74 6.71 -3.88
N ARG A 65 4.30 5.57 -4.32
CA ARG A 65 3.77 4.82 -5.47
C ARG A 65 2.38 4.23 -5.21
N GLY A 66 2.15 3.74 -3.99
CA GLY A 66 0.83 3.28 -3.56
C GLY A 66 -0.19 4.41 -3.60
N ALA A 67 0.16 5.59 -3.08
CA ALA A 67 -0.68 6.77 -3.10
C ALA A 67 -0.98 7.26 -4.54
N GLU A 68 0.01 7.27 -5.43
CA GLU A 68 -0.17 7.64 -6.84
C GLU A 68 -1.19 6.73 -7.54
N GLN A 69 -1.08 5.40 -7.35
CA GLN A 69 -2.08 4.47 -7.90
C GLN A 69 -3.45 4.66 -7.26
N ALA A 70 -3.52 4.90 -5.95
CA ALA A 70 -4.79 5.13 -5.26
C ALA A 70 -5.51 6.37 -5.80
N VAL A 71 -4.80 7.48 -6.01
CA VAL A 71 -5.36 8.71 -6.60
C VAL A 71 -5.89 8.46 -8.02
N ALA A 72 -5.24 7.60 -8.80
CA ALA A 72 -5.67 7.29 -10.16
C ALA A 72 -6.87 6.33 -10.25
N LEU A 73 -7.15 5.56 -9.18
CA LEU A 73 -8.08 4.43 -9.23
C LEU A 73 -9.28 4.55 -8.30
N ILE A 74 -9.15 5.26 -7.18
CA ILE A 74 -10.19 5.36 -6.15
C ILE A 74 -10.89 6.71 -6.30
N ASP A 75 -12.20 6.68 -6.56
CA ASP A 75 -13.05 7.86 -6.52
C ASP A 75 -13.85 7.89 -5.22
N LEU A 76 -13.51 8.86 -4.36
CA LEU A 76 -14.11 9.02 -3.02
C LEU A 76 -15.50 9.68 -3.03
N ASN A 77 -16.00 10.12 -4.19
CA ASN A 77 -17.34 10.69 -4.31
C ASN A 77 -18.41 9.67 -4.71
N ARG A 78 -18.04 8.39 -4.78
CA ARG A 78 -18.93 7.28 -5.12
C ARG A 78 -19.48 6.59 -3.88
#